data_AF-A0A3S5EIQ0-F1
#
_entry.id   AF-A0A3S5EIQ0-F1
#
_cell.length_a   1.000
_cell.length_b   1.000
_cell.length_c   1.000
_cell.angle_alpha   90.00
_cell.angle_beta   90.00
_cell.angle_gamma   90.00
#
_symmetry.space_group_name_H-M   'P 1'
#
loop_
_entity.id
_entity.type
_entity.pdbx_description
1 polymer ?
#
loop_
_entity_poly.entity_id
_entity_poly.type
_entity_poly.pdbx_seq_one_letter_code
_entity_poly.pdbx_strand_id
1 'polypeptide(L)' 'MVMRETLSVNDIRTAIRELSIRAQLARKEGRFDDADELEQRVNTYREQLAARP' A
#
# COMPACT_ATOMS: atom_id res chain seq x y z
N MET A 1 -19.40 18.27 2.28
CA MET A 1 -19.81 16.85 2.32
C MET A 1 -18.55 16.04 2.10
N VAL A 2 -17.95 15.50 3.17
CA VAL A 2 -16.71 14.72 3.05
C VAL A 2 -17.12 13.35 2.52
N MET A 3 -16.98 13.16 1.21
CA MET A 3 -17.14 11.86 0.59
C MET A 3 -16.13 10.94 1.27
N ARG A 4 -16.64 9.96 2.01
CA ARG A 4 -15.89 8.75 2.31
C ARG A 4 -15.65 8.10 0.95
N GLU A 5 -14.60 8.53 0.27
CA GLU A 5 -14.20 7.97 -1.01
C GLU A 5 -13.88 6.51 -0.74
N THR A 6 -14.83 5.64 -1.08
CA THR A 6 -14.57 4.24 -1.32
C THR A 6 -13.38 4.19 -2.24
N LEU A 7 -12.19 3.88 -1.69
CA LEU A 7 -10.96 3.77 -2.46
C LEU A 7 -11.28 2.92 -3.70
N SER A 8 -11.18 3.56 -4.87
CA SER A 8 -11.39 2.88 -6.14
C SER A 8 -10.28 1.86 -6.31
N VAL A 9 -10.51 0.84 -7.13
CA VAL A 9 -9.46 -0.15 -7.45
C VAL A 9 -8.20 0.56 -8.00
N ASN A 10 -8.37 1.66 -8.73
CA ASN A 10 -7.25 2.49 -9.19
C ASN A 10 -6.53 3.22 -8.04
N ASP A 11 -7.24 3.69 -7.02
CA ASP A 11 -6.62 4.32 -5.85
C ASP A 11 -5.86 3.28 -5.04
N ILE A 12 -6.41 2.07 -4.87
CA ILE A 12 -5.75 0.96 -4.19
C ILE A 12 -4.46 0.57 -4.94
N ARG A 13 -4.50 0.48 -6.28
CA ARG A 13 -3.29 0.21 -7.09
C ARG A 13 -2.24 1.32 -6.95
N THR A 14 -2.68 2.57 -6.93
CA THR A 14 -1.79 3.73 -6.73
C THR A 14 -1.13 3.67 -5.36
N ALA A 15 -1.92 3.45 -4.31
CA ALA A 15 -1.44 3.31 -2.94
C ALA A 15 -0.44 2.15 -2.81
N ILE A 16 -0.71 0.99 -3.40
CA ILE A 16 0.22 -0.16 -3.43
C ILE A 16 1.56 0.25 -4.05
N ARG A 17 1.53 0.95 -5.19
CA ARG A 17 2.75 1.38 -5.89
C ARG A 17 3.56 2.35 -5.03
N GLU A 18 2.91 3.35 -4.44
CA GLU A 18 3.57 4.35 -3.61
C GLU A 18 4.16 3.72 -2.34
N LEU A 19 3.41 2.86 -1.66
CA LEU A 19 3.88 2.16 -0.47
C LEU A 19 5.05 1.22 -0.78
N SER A 20 5.01 0.53 -1.92
CA SER A 20 6.12 -0.33 -2.37
C SER A 20 7.40 0.45 -2.64
N ILE A 21 7.29 1.64 -3.25
CA ILE A 21 8.45 2.52 -3.47
C ILE A 21 9.03 2.98 -2.13
N ARG A 22 8.17 3.38 -1.17
CA ARG A 22 8.61 3.78 0.17
C ARG A 22 9.25 2.63 0.93
N ALA A 23 8.72 1.41 0.83
CA ALA A 23 9.30 0.22 1.46
C ALA A 23 10.70 -0.06 0.90
N GLN A 24 10.87 0.00 -0.42
CA GLN A 24 12.19 -0.15 -1.04
C GLN A 24 13.18 0.93 -0.61
N LEU A 25 12.72 2.19 -0.46
CA LEU A 25 13.55 3.27 0.05
C LEU A 25 13.96 3.00 1.51
N ALA A 26 13.01 2.62 2.36
CA ALA A 26 13.28 2.28 3.76
C ALA A 26 14.28 1.11 3.88
N ARG A 27 14.17 0.06 3.04
CA ARG A 27 15.17 -1.02 2.94
C ARG A 27 16.56 -0.48 2.59
N LYS A 28 16.65 0.44 1.62
CA LYS A 28 17.93 1.06 1.21
C LYS A 28 18.56 1.92 2.30
N GLU A 29 17.73 2.57 3.11
CA GLU A 29 18.17 3.40 4.24
C GLU A 29 18.45 2.57 5.51
N GLY A 30 18.29 1.25 5.46
CA GLY A 30 18.47 0.35 6.61
C GLY A 30 17.32 0.39 7.62
N ARG A 31 16.21 1.05 7.29
CA ARG A 31 14.98 1.15 8.09
C ARG A 31 14.08 -0.06 7.82
N PHE A 32 14.56 -1.24 8.22
CA PHE A 32 13.90 -2.51 7.90
C PHE A 32 12.52 -2.66 8.55
N ASP A 33 12.31 -2.16 9.77
CA ASP A 33 11.00 -2.17 10.43
C ASP A 33 9.95 -1.35 9.66
N ASP A 34 10.32 -0.15 9.20
CA ASP A 34 9.43 0.70 8.39
C ASP A 34 9.12 0.03 7.04
N ALA A 35 10.12 -0.61 6.43
CA ALA A 35 9.89 -1.39 5.22
C ALA A 35 8.92 -2.56 5.45
N ASP A 36 9.04 -3.29 6.56
CA ASP A 36 8.15 -4.41 6.88
C ASP A 36 6.72 -3.94 7.09
N GLU A 37 6.51 -2.85 7.84
CA GLU A 37 5.18 -2.26 8.04
C GLU A 37 4.55 -1.82 6.70
N LEU A 38 5.33 -1.18 5.84
CA LEU A 38 4.87 -0.75 4.52
C LEU A 38 4.53 -1.95 3.62
N GLU A 39 5.31 -3.03 3.67
CA GLU A 39 5.04 -4.26 2.94
C GLU A 39 3.79 -4.98 3.46
N GLN A 40 3.57 -5.02 4.77
CA GLN A 40 2.35 -5.55 5.36
C GLN A 40 1.12 -4.77 4.87
N ARG A 41 1.18 -3.44 4.85
CA ARG A 41 0.09 -2.60 4.33
C ARG A 41 -0.17 -2.84 2.85
N VAL A 42 0.87 -3.02 2.04
CA VAL A 42 0.75 -3.40 0.62
C VAL A 42 0.00 -4.72 0.49
N ASN A 43 0.33 -5.73 1.30
CA ASN A 43 -0.34 -7.02 1.27
C ASN A 43 -1.84 -6.88 1.59
N THR A 44 -2.19 -6.13 2.63
CA THR A 44 -3.60 -5.84 2.96
C THR A 44 -4.36 -5.20 1.80
N TYR A 45 -3.74 -4.28 1.06
CA TYR A 45 -4.37 -3.69 -0.12
C TYR A 45 -4.48 -4.67 -1.29
N ARG A 46 -3.51 -5.57 -1.47
CA ARG A 46 -3.57 -6.62 -2.51
C ARG A 46 -4.67 -7.62 -2.22
N GLU A 47 -4.87 -8.00 -0.96
CA GLU A 47 -5.98 -8.86 -0.55
C GLU A 47 -7.33 -8.22 -0.81
N GLN A 48 -7.50 -6.93 -0.50
CA GLN A 48 -8.71 -6.18 -0.84
C GLN A 48 -8.96 -6.11 -2.36
N LEU A 49 -7.89 -6.07 -3.16
CA LEU A 49 -7.95 -6.11 -4.61
C LEU A 49 -8.36 -7.50 -5.13
N ALA A 50 -7.82 -8.56 -4.53
CA ALA A 50 -8.15 -9.94 -4.87
C ALA A 50 -9.58 -10.33 -4.46
N ALA A 51 -10.10 -9.73 -3.40
CA ALA A 51 -11.48 -9.91 -2.95
C ALA A 51 -12.52 -9.20 -3.84
N ARG A 52 -12.09 -8.30 -4.75
CA ARG A 52 -12.97 -7.64 -5.72
C ARG A 52 -12.85 -8.37 -7.07
N PRO A 53 -13.93 -8.97 -7.59
CA PRO A 53 -13.92 -9.75 -8.84
C PRO A 53 -13.73 -8.90 -10.10
#